data_AF-A0A966YWS9-F1
#
_entry.id   AF-A0A966YWS9-F1
#
_cell.length_a   1.000
_cell.length_b   1.000
_cell.length_c   1.000
_cell.angle_alpha   90.00
_cell.angle_beta   90.00
_cell.angle_gamma   90.00
#
_symmetry.space_group_name_H-M   'P 1'
#
loop_
_entity.id
_entity.type
_entity.pdbx_description
1 polymer ?
#
loop_
_entity_poly.entity_id
_entity_poly.type
_entity_poly.pdbx_seq_one_letter_code
_entity_poly.pdbx_strand_id
1 'polypeptide(L)'
;MVGDDQVLQALQLVGPASIDRYLDEAIDLPGGGALNMAYHWRSAGHPVTLLSRVAKDHSSSFDRFVSTHGITVTDGWHAAGDPCSIDIRIADDRQPVMDGFVEGVLSGSRQVDVVACFTVLVEDRLHGGLCEGVVGIQSYVAQQAGQEVELALGRD
;
A
#
# COMPACT_ATOMS: atom_id res chain seq x y z
N MET A 1 11.83 3.67 36.23
CA MET A 1 10.66 3.97 35.38
C MET A 1 11.20 4.38 34.00
N VAL A 2 11.72 3.40 33.26
CA VAL A 2 12.03 3.51 31.82
C VAL A 2 10.95 2.64 31.20
N GLY A 3 10.12 3.02 30.25
CA GLY A 3 10.13 4.08 29.25
C GLY A 3 9.51 3.41 28.03
N ASP A 4 8.35 3.87 27.54
CA ASP A 4 7.67 3.21 26.41
C ASP A 4 6.77 4.20 25.65
N ASP A 5 7.23 5.45 25.48
CA ASP A 5 6.79 6.23 24.33
C ASP A 5 7.53 5.67 23.10
N GLN A 6 7.13 4.47 22.65
CA GLN A 6 7.49 4.02 21.32
C GLN A 6 6.83 4.98 20.34
N VAL A 7 7.61 5.96 19.88
CA VAL A 7 7.23 6.82 18.77
C VAL A 7 6.93 5.90 17.60
N LEU A 8 5.64 5.73 17.29
CA LEU A 8 5.21 4.92 16.17
C LEU A 8 5.84 5.51 14.91
N GLN A 9 6.80 4.78 14.34
CA GLN A 9 7.54 5.25 13.18
C GLN A 9 6.61 5.38 11.98
N ALA A 10 6.89 6.40 11.16
CA ALA A 10 6.16 6.61 9.92
C ALA A 10 6.45 5.48 8.94
N LEU A 11 5.38 4.85 8.44
CA LEU A 11 5.44 3.78 7.45
C LEU A 11 5.24 4.37 6.05
N GLN A 12 6.07 3.95 5.11
CA GLN A 12 5.85 4.23 3.69
C GLN A 12 5.41 2.93 3.01
N LEU A 13 4.27 2.96 2.35
CA LEU A 13 3.74 1.83 1.60
C LEU A 13 3.78 2.16 0.12
N VAL A 14 4.45 1.33 -0.67
CA VAL A 14 4.51 1.43 -2.13
C VAL A 14 3.69 0.30 -2.71
N GLY A 15 2.78 0.61 -3.63
CA GLY A 15 2.01 -0.42 -4.34
C GLY A 15 0.70 0.11 -4.89
N PRO A 16 -0.14 -0.76 -5.48
CA PRO A 16 -1.34 -0.32 -6.18
C PRO A 16 -2.42 0.20 -5.24
N ALA A 17 -3.08 1.27 -5.69
CA ALA A 17 -4.45 1.61 -5.33
C ALA A 17 -5.31 1.28 -6.56
N SER A 18 -6.20 0.30 -6.44
CA SER A 18 -6.99 -0.26 -7.53
C SER A 18 -8.47 -0.14 -7.24
N ILE A 19 -9.31 -0.16 -8.28
CA ILE A 19 -10.75 -0.28 -8.13
C ILE A 19 -11.09 -1.77 -8.04
N ASP A 20 -11.72 -2.16 -6.94
CA ASP A 20 -12.31 -3.47 -6.77
C ASP A 20 -13.74 -3.41 -7.33
N ARG A 21 -13.95 -3.99 -8.51
CA ARG A 21 -15.23 -3.97 -9.25
C ARG A 21 -16.03 -5.20 -8.87
N TYR A 22 -17.00 -5.04 -7.96
CA TYR A 22 -17.92 -6.10 -7.55
C TYR A 22 -19.03 -6.23 -8.60
N LEU A 23 -18.88 -7.22 -9.49
CA LEU A 23 -19.68 -7.31 -10.72
C LEU A 23 -21.14 -7.67 -10.46
N ASP A 24 -21.41 -8.56 -9.50
CA ASP A 24 -22.77 -9.03 -9.22
C ASP A 24 -23.58 -7.96 -8.47
N GLU A 25 -22.90 -7.13 -7.66
CA GLU A 25 -23.48 -6.02 -6.92
C GLU A 25 -23.50 -4.69 -7.69
N ALA A 26 -22.76 -4.61 -8.81
CA ALA A 26 -22.51 -3.38 -9.56
C ALA A 26 -21.98 -2.23 -8.68
N ILE A 27 -21.01 -2.56 -7.81
CA ILE A 27 -20.38 -1.61 -6.88
C ILE A 27 -18.88 -1.54 -7.16
N ASP A 28 -18.35 -0.33 -7.21
CA ASP A 28 -16.92 -0.07 -7.27
C ASP A 28 -16.43 0.43 -5.90
N LEU A 29 -15.43 -0.24 -5.35
CA LEU A 29 -14.80 0.14 -4.09
C LEU A 29 -13.31 0.46 -4.27
N PRO A 30 -12.76 1.40 -3.48
CA PRO A 30 -11.32 1.60 -3.44
C PRO A 30 -10.66 0.39 -2.78
N GLY A 31 -9.69 -0.20 -3.47
CA GLY A 31 -8.95 -1.37 -3.05
C GLY A 31 -7.46 -1.29 -3.42
N GLY A 32 -6.85 -2.46 -3.55
CA GLY A 32 -5.41 -2.61 -3.75
C GLY A 32 -4.65 -2.83 -2.43
N GLY A 33 -3.67 -3.75 -2.46
CA GLY A 33 -3.00 -4.22 -1.26
C GLY A 33 -2.34 -3.12 -0.44
N ALA A 34 -1.72 -2.13 -1.09
CA ALA A 34 -1.05 -1.03 -0.40
C ALA A 34 -2.04 -0.08 0.29
N LEU A 35 -3.18 0.22 -0.36
CA LEU A 35 -4.24 1.04 0.20
C LEU A 35 -4.92 0.34 1.39
N ASN A 36 -5.23 -0.94 1.25
CA ASN A 36 -5.82 -1.75 2.33
C ASN A 36 -4.88 -1.83 3.53
N MET A 37 -3.57 -1.99 3.28
CA MET A 37 -2.59 -1.99 4.36
C MET A 37 -2.44 -0.62 5.01
N ALA A 38 -2.48 0.46 4.23
CA ALA A 38 -2.45 1.81 4.79
C ALA A 38 -3.61 2.05 5.75
N TYR A 39 -4.82 1.59 5.40
CA TYR A 39 -5.98 1.64 6.28
C TYR A 39 -5.76 0.89 7.60
N HIS A 40 -5.27 -0.34 7.56
CA HIS A 40 -5.02 -1.13 8.76
C HIS A 40 -3.97 -0.48 9.67
N TRP A 41 -2.86 0.00 9.09
CA TRP A 41 -1.81 0.67 9.85
C TRP A 41 -2.27 2.00 10.46
N ARG A 42 -3.04 2.80 9.71
CA ARG A 42 -3.67 4.03 10.25
C ARG A 42 -4.63 3.71 11.38
N SER A 43 -5.44 2.65 11.24
CA SER A 43 -6.38 2.20 12.27
C SER A 43 -5.67 1.71 13.53
N ALA A 44 -4.45 1.16 13.39
CA ALA A 44 -3.57 0.80 14.50
C ALA A 44 -2.78 2.00 15.09
N GLY A 45 -3.02 3.22 14.62
CA GLY A 45 -2.41 4.44 15.15
C GLY A 45 -1.08 4.85 14.49
N HIS A 46 -0.56 4.07 13.54
CA HIS A 46 0.69 4.41 12.86
C HIS A 46 0.48 5.54 11.85
N PRO A 47 1.39 6.53 11.75
CA PRO A 47 1.40 7.44 10.61
C PRO A 47 1.83 6.68 9.34
N VAL A 48 1.10 6.89 8.24
CA VAL A 48 1.34 6.19 6.97
C VAL A 48 1.36 7.19 5.81
N THR A 49 2.33 7.02 4.93
CA THR A 49 2.37 7.65 3.60
C THR A 49 2.27 6.57 2.52
N LEU A 50 1.26 6.68 1.66
CA LEU A 50 1.05 5.80 0.52
C LEU A 50 1.71 6.40 -0.74
N LEU A 51 2.62 5.65 -1.35
CA LEU A 51 3.27 5.92 -2.61
C LEU A 51 2.55 5.09 -3.69
N SER A 52 1.61 5.72 -4.37
CA SER A 52 0.80 5.06 -5.39
C SER A 52 0.26 6.09 -6.38
N ARG A 53 -0.54 5.63 -7.36
CA ARG A 53 -1.22 6.48 -8.35
C ARG A 53 -2.62 5.97 -8.61
N VAL A 54 -3.55 6.90 -8.80
CA VAL A 54 -4.92 6.64 -9.25
C VAL A 54 -5.23 7.45 -10.50
N ALA A 55 -6.11 6.93 -11.35
CA ALA A 55 -6.61 7.67 -12.50
C ALA A 55 -7.38 8.89 -12.03
N LYS A 56 -6.99 10.07 -12.52
CA LYS A 56 -7.53 11.36 -12.11
C LYS A 56 -9.06 11.41 -12.24
N ASP A 57 -9.61 10.89 -13.33
CA ASP A 57 -11.05 10.96 -13.60
C ASP A 57 -11.86 9.93 -12.79
N HIS A 58 -11.18 9.03 -12.07
CA HIS A 58 -11.76 8.01 -11.20
C HIS A 58 -11.30 8.12 -9.75
N SER A 59 -10.70 9.26 -9.34
CA SER A 59 -10.03 9.40 -8.04
C SER A 59 -10.98 9.62 -6.85
N SER A 60 -12.22 10.03 -7.11
CA SER A 60 -13.11 10.58 -6.06
C SER A 60 -13.33 9.64 -4.85
N SER A 61 -13.50 8.33 -5.08
CA SER A 61 -13.66 7.33 -4.03
C SER A 61 -12.37 7.15 -3.23
N PHE A 62 -11.22 7.16 -3.89
CA PHE A 62 -9.91 7.08 -3.27
C PHE A 62 -9.58 8.33 -2.45
N ASP A 63 -9.82 9.52 -3.00
CA ASP A 63 -9.59 10.80 -2.32
C ASP A 63 -10.43 10.91 -1.04
N ARG A 64 -11.69 10.46 -1.11
CA ARG A 64 -12.56 10.36 0.06
C ARG A 64 -12.01 9.37 1.08
N PHE A 65 -11.56 8.19 0.63
CA PHE A 65 -11.04 7.14 1.50
C PHE A 65 -9.79 7.60 2.25
N VAL A 66 -8.78 8.09 1.54
CA VAL A 66 -7.50 8.51 2.17
C VAL A 66 -7.71 9.69 3.11
N SER A 67 -8.59 10.64 2.76
CA SER A 67 -8.95 11.76 3.64
C SER A 67 -9.68 11.30 4.90
N THR A 68 -10.68 10.43 4.75
CA THR A 68 -11.49 9.91 5.88
C THR A 68 -10.62 9.15 6.89
N HIS A 69 -9.61 8.42 6.41
CA HIS A 69 -8.73 7.60 7.25
C HIS A 69 -7.40 8.28 7.60
N GLY A 70 -7.21 9.53 7.19
CA GLY A 70 -5.98 10.29 7.43
C GLY A 70 -4.73 9.60 6.89
N ILE A 71 -4.82 8.96 5.72
CA ILE A 71 -3.69 8.39 4.99
C ILE A 71 -3.04 9.52 4.19
N THR A 72 -1.74 9.74 4.37
CA THR A 72 -0.99 10.69 3.55
C THR A 72 -0.69 10.06 2.19
N VAL A 73 -0.76 10.82 1.10
CA VAL A 73 -0.39 10.38 -0.26
C VAL A 73 0.71 11.28 -0.82
N THR A 74 1.50 10.81 -1.79
CA THR A 74 2.60 11.59 -2.39
C THR A 74 2.14 12.49 -3.53
N ASP A 75 3.00 13.44 -3.94
CA ASP A 75 2.75 14.42 -5.00
C ASP A 75 2.52 13.82 -6.41
N GLY A 76 2.54 12.49 -6.55
CA GLY A 76 2.21 11.75 -7.78
C GLY A 76 0.88 11.01 -7.73
N TRP A 77 0.06 11.26 -6.71
CA TRP A 77 -1.16 10.49 -6.43
C TRP A 77 -2.15 10.43 -7.61
N HIS A 78 -2.32 11.51 -8.38
CA HIS A 78 -3.21 11.53 -9.54
C HIS A 78 -2.40 11.45 -10.85
N ALA A 79 -2.83 10.57 -11.75
CA ALA A 79 -2.26 10.43 -13.09
C ALA A 79 -3.36 10.43 -14.16
N ALA A 80 -3.02 10.86 -15.38
CA ALA A 80 -3.90 10.74 -16.54
C ALA A 80 -3.85 9.30 -17.09
N GLY A 81 -4.99 8.77 -17.52
CA GLY A 81 -5.12 7.42 -18.06
C GLY A 81 -6.24 6.61 -17.40
N ASP A 82 -6.29 5.32 -17.74
CA ASP A 82 -7.31 4.40 -17.25
C ASP A 82 -7.03 3.96 -15.80
N PRO A 83 -8.07 3.69 -14.98
CA PRO A 83 -7.88 3.23 -13.62
C PRO A 83 -7.24 1.84 -13.57
N CYS A 84 -6.40 1.62 -12.55
CA CYS A 84 -6.07 0.25 -12.15
C CYS A 84 -7.33 -0.39 -11.56
N SER A 85 -7.66 -1.61 -11.95
CA SER A 85 -8.85 -2.30 -11.43
C SER A 85 -8.74 -3.81 -11.50
N ILE A 86 -9.63 -4.49 -10.76
CA ILE A 86 -9.82 -5.93 -10.82
C ILE A 86 -11.32 -6.24 -10.73
N ASP A 87 -11.76 -7.26 -11.45
CA ASP A 87 -13.13 -7.74 -11.40
C ASP A 87 -13.26 -8.81 -10.31
N ILE A 88 -14.29 -8.66 -9.48
CA ILE A 88 -14.59 -9.54 -8.36
C ILE A 88 -16.03 -10.08 -8.53
N ARG A 89 -16.17 -11.41 -8.45
CA ARG A 89 -17.46 -12.09 -8.29
C ARG A 89 -17.44 -12.95 -7.04
N ILE A 90 -18.57 -13.06 -6.35
CA ILE A 90 -18.70 -13.95 -5.20
C ILE A 90 -19.32 -15.26 -5.68
N ALA A 91 -18.53 -16.34 -5.73
CA ALA A 91 -19.01 -17.64 -6.17
C ALA A 91 -19.97 -18.28 -5.14
N ASP A 92 -20.66 -19.36 -5.55
CA ASP A 92 -21.63 -20.07 -4.71
C ASP A 92 -21.02 -20.61 -3.40
N ASP A 93 -19.73 -20.92 -3.41
CA ASP A 93 -18.96 -21.33 -2.22
C ASP A 93 -18.51 -20.16 -1.33
N ARG A 94 -18.96 -18.94 -1.66
CA ARG A 94 -18.63 -17.68 -1.01
C ARG A 94 -17.16 -17.29 -1.09
N GLN A 95 -16.39 -17.86 -2.01
CA GLN A 95 -15.04 -17.41 -2.30
C GLN A 95 -15.05 -16.33 -3.40
N PRO A 96 -14.18 -15.31 -3.30
CA PRO A 96 -14.03 -14.33 -4.37
C PRO A 96 -13.32 -14.97 -5.56
N VAL A 97 -13.93 -14.86 -6.74
CA VAL A 97 -13.29 -15.11 -8.02
C VAL A 97 -12.81 -13.78 -8.56
N MET A 98 -11.50 -13.63 -8.72
CA MET A 98 -10.85 -12.41 -9.16
C MET A 98 -10.25 -12.61 -10.56
N ASP A 99 -10.58 -11.71 -11.48
CA ASP A 99 -10.10 -11.72 -12.87
C ASP A 99 -10.12 -10.29 -13.45
N GLY A 100 -9.90 -10.12 -14.76
CA GLY A 100 -10.11 -8.85 -15.45
C GLY A 100 -9.18 -7.75 -14.94
N PHE A 101 -7.97 -8.12 -14.49
CA PHE A 101 -7.01 -7.17 -13.95
C PHE A 101 -6.55 -6.18 -15.03
N VAL A 102 -6.63 -4.90 -14.69
CA VAL A 102 -6.18 -3.78 -15.51
C VAL A 102 -5.12 -3.03 -14.72
N GLU A 103 -3.90 -2.95 -15.27
CA GLU A 103 -2.81 -2.18 -14.66
C GLU A 103 -3.07 -0.67 -14.66
N GLY A 104 -3.73 -0.15 -15.71
CA GLY A 104 -4.13 1.25 -15.83
C GLY A 104 -2.96 2.23 -15.71
N VAL A 105 -3.13 3.29 -14.91
CA VAL A 105 -2.09 4.30 -14.61
C VAL A 105 -0.80 3.76 -13.99
N LEU A 106 -0.78 2.49 -13.58
CA LEU A 106 0.42 1.80 -13.09
C LEU A 106 1.16 1.05 -14.21
N SER A 107 0.57 0.95 -15.40
CA SER A 107 1.18 0.31 -16.57
C SER A 107 2.57 0.88 -16.85
N GLY A 108 3.53 -0.02 -17.06
CA GLY A 108 4.93 0.34 -17.29
C GLY A 108 5.72 0.66 -16.03
N SER A 109 5.10 0.60 -14.84
CA SER A 109 5.84 0.53 -13.58
C SER A 109 6.57 -0.81 -13.53
N ARG A 110 7.90 -0.79 -13.40
CA ARG A 110 8.67 -2.02 -13.23
C ARG A 110 8.83 -2.33 -11.75
N GLN A 111 8.53 -3.56 -11.38
CA GLN A 111 9.04 -4.15 -10.16
C GLN A 111 10.57 -4.16 -10.28
N VAL A 112 11.23 -3.41 -9.40
CA VAL A 112 12.67 -3.57 -9.17
C VAL A 112 12.83 -4.77 -8.25
N ASP A 113 13.75 -5.68 -8.59
CA ASP A 113 14.08 -6.91 -7.86
C ASP A 113 14.67 -6.62 -6.47
N VAL A 114 13.86 -6.04 -5.59
CA VAL A 114 14.14 -5.93 -4.17
C VAL A 114 13.12 -6.80 -3.46
N VAL A 115 13.52 -8.03 -3.16
CA VAL A 115 12.79 -8.93 -2.25
C VAL A 115 12.87 -8.32 -0.85
N ALA A 116 12.01 -7.36 -0.56
CA ALA A 116 11.79 -6.86 0.80
C ALA A 116 10.66 -7.68 1.42
N CYS A 117 11.00 -8.88 1.94
CA CYS A 117 10.15 -9.53 2.93
C CYS A 117 10.15 -8.65 4.19
N PHE A 118 9.06 -7.96 4.48
CA PHE A 118 8.86 -7.38 5.80
C PHE A 118 7.93 -8.30 6.61
N THR A 119 8.46 -8.77 7.72
CA THR A 119 7.70 -9.44 8.77
C THR A 119 7.44 -8.39 9.85
N VAL A 120 6.18 -7.95 10.04
CA VAL A 120 5.85 -7.11 11.19
C VAL A 120 5.23 -7.96 12.29
N LEU A 121 5.85 -7.92 13.46
CA LEU A 121 5.29 -8.47 14.69
C LEU A 121 4.51 -7.34 15.39
N VAL A 122 3.21 -7.51 15.56
CA VAL A 122 2.36 -6.60 16.35
C VAL A 122 1.68 -7.43 17.42
N GLU A 123 1.81 -7.07 18.69
CA GLU A 123 1.14 -7.74 19.83
C GLU A 123 1.30 -9.27 19.85
N ASP A 124 2.53 -9.78 19.71
CA ASP A 124 2.85 -11.22 19.63
C ASP A 124 2.16 -11.97 18.47
N ARG A 125 1.66 -11.26 17.47
CA ARG A 125 1.05 -11.83 16.26
C ARG A 125 1.91 -11.51 15.04
N LEU A 126 2.16 -12.55 14.25
CA LEU A 126 2.82 -12.45 12.96
C LEU A 126 1.83 -11.90 11.94
N HIS A 127 2.02 -10.65 11.53
CA HIS A 127 1.29 -10.06 10.40
C HIS A 127 2.19 -10.15 9.17
N GLY A 128 2.11 -11.28 8.47
CA GLY A 128 2.79 -11.48 7.18
C GLY A 128 1.80 -11.33 6.03
N GLY A 129 2.09 -10.42 5.11
CA GLY A 129 1.39 -10.32 3.82
C GLY A 129 2.41 -10.33 2.70
N LEU A 130 2.57 -11.49 2.04
CA LEU A 130 3.16 -11.54 0.70
C LEU A 130 2.08 -11.06 -0.27
N CYS A 131 2.05 -9.76 -0.56
CA CYS A 131 1.36 -9.27 -1.73
C CYS A 131 2.42 -9.04 -2.80
N GLU A 132 2.40 -9.85 -3.86
CA GLU A 132 3.05 -9.45 -5.11
C GLU A 132 2.62 -7.99 -5.41
N GLY A 133 3.59 -7.08 -5.52
CA GLY A 133 3.36 -5.67 -5.86
C GLY A 133 3.24 -4.66 -4.70
N VAL A 134 3.44 -5.04 -3.42
CA VAL A 134 3.48 -4.06 -2.30
C VAL A 134 4.80 -4.12 -1.54
N VAL A 135 5.50 -2.99 -1.43
CA VAL A 135 6.73 -2.83 -0.63
C VAL A 135 6.46 -1.87 0.52
N GLY A 136 6.55 -2.37 1.76
CA GLY A 136 6.59 -1.54 2.95
C GLY A 136 8.02 -1.12 3.25
N ILE A 137 8.28 0.18 3.34
CA ILE A 137 9.56 0.76 3.76
C ILE A 137 9.34 1.38 5.13
N GLN A 138 9.98 0.81 6.14
CA GLN A 138 10.13 1.44 7.45
C GLN A 138 11.53 2.03 7.54
N SER A 139 11.63 3.36 7.63
CA SER A 139 12.91 4.02 7.82
C SER A 139 13.35 3.91 9.28
N TYR A 140 14.34 3.06 9.55
CA TYR A 140 14.99 3.01 10.85
C TYR A 140 16.11 4.05 10.88
N VAL A 141 15.92 5.17 11.59
CA VAL A 141 17.05 6.03 11.94
C VAL A 141 17.73 5.38 13.14
N ALA A 142 18.74 4.55 12.87
CA ALA A 142 19.67 4.13 13.91
C ALA A 142 20.48 5.35 14.37
N GLN A 143 20.02 6.04 15.41
CA GLN A 143 20.95 6.82 16.23
C GLN A 143 21.80 5.83 17.04
N GLN A 144 22.82 5.27 16.41
CA GLN A 144 23.98 4.78 17.12
C GLN A 144 25.21 5.54 16.65
N ALA A 145 25.97 6.02 17.64
CA ALA A 145 27.10 6.91 17.48
C ALA A 145 28.13 6.36 16.48
N GLY A 146 28.32 7.07 15.37
CA GLY A 146 29.64 7.17 14.73
C GLY A 146 30.06 6.11 13.71
N GLN A 147 29.16 5.45 12.97
CA GLN A 147 29.55 4.72 11.76
C GLN A 147 28.65 5.05 10.57
N GLU A 148 29.27 5.62 9.53
CA GLU A 148 28.67 5.79 8.20
C GLU A 148 28.32 4.42 7.61
N VAL A 149 27.06 4.24 7.22
CA VAL A 149 26.65 3.11 6.36
C VAL A 149 26.49 3.66 4.96
N GLU A 150 27.46 3.34 4.10
CA GLU A 150 27.44 3.63 2.68
C GLU A 150 26.41 2.74 1.99
N LEU A 151 25.33 3.34 1.47
CA LEU A 151 24.39 2.66 0.59
C LEU A 151 25.04 2.52 -0.79
N ALA A 152 25.64 1.35 -1.04
CA ALA A 152 26.12 0.98 -2.37
C ALA A 152 24.92 0.77 -3.31
N LEU A 153 24.54 1.81 -4.04
CA LEU A 153 23.72 1.68 -5.25
C LEU A 153 24.63 1.12 -6.34
N GLY A 154 24.56 -0.20 -6.54
CA GLY A 154 25.21 -0.90 -7.64
C GLY A 154 24.81 -0.25 -8.96
N ARG A 155 25.78 0.36 -9.63
CA ARG A 155 25.77 0.56 -11.07
C ARG A 155 26.22 -0.75 -11.69
N ASP A 156 25.46 -1.24 -12.66
CA ASP A 156 25.97 -1.81 -13.91
C ASP A 156 24.91 -1.58 -15.00
#